data_AF-A0A1B0DQ82-F1
#
_entry.id   AF-A0A1B0DQ82-F1
#
_cell.length_a   1.000
_cell.length_b   1.000
_cell.length_c   1.000
_cell.angle_alpha   90.00
_cell.angle_beta   90.00
_cell.angle_gamma   90.00
#
_symmetry.space_group_name_H-M   'P 1'
#
loop_
_entity.id
_entity.type
_entity.pdbx_description
1 polymer ?
#
loop_
_entity_poly.entity_id
_entity_poly.type
_entity_poly.pdbx_seq_one_letter_code
_entity_poly.pdbx_strand_id
1 'polypeptide(L)'
;MGSRLGPVIKHVTVKYIRGLPHVTVPLPSRNERCQFALRPISHNVGDFLTMLHEEDRGIDRAAVLSNEGVRISSACSIENLMDDSFW
;
A
#
# COMPACT_ATOMS: atom_id res chain seq x y z
N MET A 1 21.50 28.19 -2.74
CA MET A 1 20.82 27.54 -3.87
C MET A 1 19.74 26.63 -3.33
N GLY A 2 18.50 27.12 -3.27
CA GLY A 2 17.35 26.33 -2.81
C GLY A 2 16.91 25.38 -3.90
N SER A 3 17.12 24.08 -3.69
CA SER A 3 16.49 23.04 -4.51
C SER A 3 14.99 23.12 -4.26
N ARG A 4 14.24 23.61 -5.26
CA ARG A 4 12.79 23.44 -5.31
C ARG A 4 12.52 21.94 -5.43
N LEU A 5 12.30 21.28 -4.29
CA LEU A 5 11.69 19.96 -4.28
C LEU A 5 10.31 20.16 -4.90
N GLY A 6 10.12 19.65 -6.13
CA GLY A 6 8.79 19.50 -6.70
C GLY A 6 7.91 18.68 -5.74
N PRO A 7 6.58 18.72 -5.89
CA PRO A 7 5.68 18.00 -5.00
C PRO A 7 6.11 16.53 -4.94
N VAL A 8 6.44 16.05 -3.73
CA VAL A 8 6.69 14.63 -3.50
C VAL A 8 5.40 13.90 -3.87
N ILE A 9 5.40 13.23 -5.02
CA ILE A 9 4.29 12.43 -5.51
C ILE A 9 4.06 11.30 -4.49
N LYS A 10 3.14 11.50 -3.53
CA LYS A 10 2.78 10.56 -2.46
C LYS A 10 1.78 9.49 -2.94
N HIS A 11 1.90 9.06 -4.19
CA HIS A 11 0.93 8.12 -4.76
C HIS A 11 1.36 6.68 -4.49
N VAL A 12 0.41 5.88 -4.01
CA VAL A 12 0.51 4.42 -4.00
C VAL A 12 0.37 3.95 -5.45
N THR A 13 1.18 2.96 -5.86
CA THR A 13 1.08 2.36 -7.21
C THR A 13 1.09 0.85 -7.12
N VAL A 14 0.41 0.20 -8.05
CA VAL A 14 0.39 -1.26 -8.17
C VAL A 14 0.99 -1.65 -9.53
N LYS A 15 1.89 -2.61 -9.53
CA LYS A 15 2.43 -3.23 -10.76
C LYS A 15 2.38 -4.74 -10.63
N TYR A 16 1.95 -5.43 -11.68
CA TYR A 16 2.04 -6.88 -11.74
C TYR A 16 3.42 -7.30 -12.24
N ILE A 17 4.17 -8.01 -11.40
CA ILE A 17 5.48 -8.54 -11.74
C ILE A 17 5.41 -10.07 -11.59
N ARG A 18 5.57 -10.78 -12.71
CA ARG A 18 5.47 -12.25 -12.76
C ARG A 18 4.17 -12.78 -12.14
N GLY A 19 3.06 -12.08 -12.36
CA GLY A 19 1.74 -12.46 -11.88
C GLY A 19 1.43 -12.07 -10.43
N LEU A 20 2.37 -11.45 -9.71
CA LEU A 20 2.13 -10.96 -8.34
C LEU A 20 1.91 -9.43 -8.34
N PRO A 21 0.91 -8.92 -7.61
CA PRO A 21 0.76 -7.49 -7.39
C PRO A 21 1.86 -6.97 -6.46
N HIS A 22 2.66 -6.03 -6.96
CA HIS A 22 3.65 -5.28 -6.22
C HIS A 22 3.11 -3.89 -5.92
N VAL A 23 2.81 -3.63 -4.65
CA VAL A 23 2.30 -2.34 -4.17
C VAL A 23 3.47 -1.49 -3.70
N THR A 24 3.65 -0.32 -4.29
CA THR A 24 4.70 0.63 -3.91
C THR A 24 4.08 1.77 -3.13
N VAL A 25 4.52 1.97 -1.88
CA VAL A 25 3.95 2.90 -0.91
C VAL A 25 5.03 3.90 -0.43
N PRO A 26 4.74 5.21 -0.38
CA PRO A 26 5.59 6.16 0.35
C PRO A 26 5.39 5.97 1.85
N LEU A 27 6.46 5.63 2.57
CA LEU A 27 6.40 5.40 4.02
C LEU A 27 6.65 6.71 4.79
N PRO A 28 5.96 6.97 5.92
CA PRO A 28 6.03 8.26 6.60
C PRO A 28 7.39 8.56 7.26
N SER A 29 8.08 7.56 7.81
CA SER A 29 9.34 7.78 8.55
C SER A 29 10.56 7.93 7.66
N ARG A 30 10.44 7.60 6.37
CA ARG A 30 11.54 7.65 5.41
C ARG A 30 11.12 8.43 4.17
N ASN A 31 12.02 9.25 3.64
CA ASN A 31 11.76 9.97 2.38
C ASN A 31 11.96 9.07 1.15
N GLU A 32 11.55 7.80 1.24
CA GLU A 32 11.69 6.77 0.21
C GLU A 32 10.38 5.99 0.01
N ARG A 33 10.32 5.22 -1.07
CA ARG A 33 9.19 4.34 -1.37
C ARG A 33 9.60 2.90 -1.10
N CYS A 34 8.75 2.15 -0.41
CA CYS A 34 8.93 0.72 -0.22
C CYS A 34 7.96 -0.05 -1.13
N GLN A 35 8.39 -1.22 -1.59
CA GLN A 35 7.59 -2.10 -2.44
C GLN A 35 7.28 -3.40 -1.72
N PHE A 36 6.01 -3.77 -1.74
CA PHE A 36 5.47 -4.96 -1.10
C PHE A 36 4.94 -5.91 -2.18
N ALA A 37 5.54 -7.09 -2.29
CA ALA A 37 5.04 -8.15 -3.17
C ALA A 37 3.95 -8.95 -2.43
N LEU A 38 2.73 -8.93 -2.95
CA LEU A 38 1.60 -9.59 -2.31
C LEU A 38 1.22 -10.87 -3.06
N ARG A 39 0.72 -11.88 -2.34
CA ARG A 39 0.24 -13.15 -2.89
C ARG A 39 -1.30 -13.14 -2.90
N PRO A 40 -1.97 -13.03 -4.07
CA PRO A 40 -3.42 -12.84 -4.15
C PRO A 40 -4.25 -13.86 -3.36
N ILE A 41 -3.82 -15.13 -3.41
CA ILE A 41 -4.55 -16.26 -2.81
C ILE A 41 -4.28 -16.41 -1.31
N SER A 42 -3.06 -16.17 -0.85
CA SER A 42 -2.65 -16.45 0.54
C SER A 42 -2.62 -15.23 1.44
N HIS A 43 -2.60 -14.02 0.87
CA HIS A 43 -2.61 -12.78 1.64
C HIS A 43 -3.99 -12.13 1.64
N ASN A 44 -4.25 -11.40 2.72
CA ASN A 44 -5.38 -10.49 2.85
C ASN A 44 -4.90 -9.05 3.13
N VAL A 45 -5.84 -8.11 3.18
CA VAL A 45 -5.59 -6.69 3.53
C VAL A 45 -4.88 -6.56 4.88
N GLY A 46 -5.24 -7.38 5.86
CA GLY A 46 -4.60 -7.40 7.18
C GLY A 46 -3.10 -7.72 7.09
N ASP A 47 -2.72 -8.73 6.30
CA ASP A 47 -1.31 -9.07 6.08
C ASP A 47 -0.55 -7.90 5.47
N PHE A 48 -1.15 -7.20 4.51
CA PHE A 48 -0.54 -6.00 3.90
C PHE A 48 -0.37 -4.86 4.92
N LEU A 49 -1.38 -4.59 5.74
CA LEU A 49 -1.28 -3.59 6.80
C LEU A 49 -0.22 -3.97 7.85
N THR A 50 -0.09 -5.25 8.20
CA THR A 50 0.97 -5.74 9.08
C THR A 50 2.35 -5.51 8.47
N MET A 51 2.55 -5.88 7.20
CA MET A 51 3.81 -5.64 6.48
C MET A 51 4.20 -4.15 6.47
N LEU A 52 3.23 -3.25 6.31
CA LEU A 52 3.49 -1.80 6.40
C LEU A 52 4.01 -1.38 7.78
N HIS A 53 3.36 -1.81 8.86
CA HIS A 53 3.77 -1.44 10.23
C HIS A 53 5.10 -2.07 10.63
N GLU A 54 5.38 -3.29 10.16
CA GLU A 54 6.67 -3.96 10.40
C GLU A 54 7.83 -3.21 9.74
N GLU A 55 7.61 -2.71 8.52
CA GLU A 55 8.61 -1.94 7.77
C GLU A 55 8.79 -0.51 8.33
N ASP A 56 7.70 0.14 8.76
CA ASP A 56 7.72 1.50 9.28
C ASP A 56 6.96 1.65 10.61
N ARG A 57 7.74 1.72 11.70
CA ARG A 57 7.22 1.91 13.06
C ARG A 57 6.64 3.31 13.34
N GLY A 58 6.81 4.27 12.44
CA GLY A 58 6.16 5.58 12.52
C GLY A 58 4.74 5.59 11.95
N ILE A 59 4.25 4.46 11.43
CA ILE A 59 2.84 4.31 11.09
C ILE A 59 2.03 4.09 12.37
N ASP A 60 1.33 5.14 12.81
CA ASP A 60 0.36 5.03 13.91
C ASP A 60 -0.93 4.34 13.47
N ARG A 61 -1.34 4.58 12.21
CA ARG A 61 -2.58 4.07 11.62
C ARG A 61 -2.42 3.87 10.13
N ALA A 62 -2.90 2.72 9.65
CA ALA A 62 -3.12 2.47 8.22
C ALA A 62 -4.46 1.74 8.03
N ALA A 63 -5.14 2.04 6.93
CA ALA A 63 -6.38 1.39 6.51
C ALA A 63 -6.41 1.38 4.99
N VAL A 64 -7.08 0.36 4.43
CA VAL A 64 -7.39 0.28 3.00
C VAL A 64 -8.87 0.52 2.82
N LEU A 65 -9.22 1.33 1.84
CA LEU A 65 -10.53 1.93 1.75
C LEU A 65 -11.00 1.94 0.28
N SER A 66 -12.30 1.71 0.03
CA SER A 66 -12.88 1.67 -1.32
C SER A 66 -13.09 3.07 -1.86
N ASN A 67 -13.08 3.26 -3.18
CA ASN A 67 -13.39 4.53 -3.87
C ASN A 67 -14.57 5.37 -3.29
N GLU A 68 -15.56 4.77 -2.62
CA GLU A 68 -16.66 5.51 -1.94
C GLU A 68 -16.35 6.02 -0.53
N GLY A 69 -15.17 5.77 0.02
CA GLY A 69 -14.85 6.19 1.38
C GLY A 69 -14.90 5.06 2.43
N VAL A 70 -15.24 3.83 2.05
CA VAL A 70 -15.62 2.77 3.00
C VAL A 70 -14.42 1.89 3.35
N ARG A 71 -14.29 1.52 4.62
CA ARG A 71 -13.19 0.66 5.05
C ARG A 71 -13.34 -0.77 4.54
N ILE A 72 -12.30 -1.24 3.86
CA ILE A 72 -12.19 -2.63 3.42
C ILE A 72 -11.75 -3.49 4.62
N SER A 73 -12.42 -4.63 4.80
CA SER A 73 -12.13 -5.58 5.88
C SER A 73 -10.70 -6.10 5.78
N SER A 74 -10.03 -6.27 6.93
CA SER A 74 -8.71 -6.92 6.99
C SER A 74 -8.73 -8.35 6.45
N ALA A 75 -9.88 -9.03 6.50
CA ALA A 75 -10.04 -10.38 5.96
C ALA A 75 -10.24 -10.43 4.44
N CYS A 76 -10.39 -9.29 3.75
CA CYS A 76 -10.51 -9.23 2.30
C CYS A 76 -9.23 -9.78 1.66
N SER A 77 -9.33 -10.77 0.77
CA SER A 77 -8.18 -11.31 0.05
C SER A 77 -7.54 -10.23 -0.82
N ILE A 78 -6.24 -10.35 -1.06
CA ILE A 78 -5.57 -9.45 -2.01
C ILE A 78 -6.12 -9.64 -3.43
N GLU A 79 -6.55 -10.85 -3.80
CA GLU A 79 -7.26 -11.07 -5.07
C GLU A 79 -8.48 -10.15 -5.20
N ASN A 80 -9.41 -10.18 -4.24
CA ASN A 80 -10.61 -9.34 -4.28
C ASN A 80 -10.29 -7.84 -4.16
N LEU A 81 -9.25 -7.47 -3.40
CA LEU A 81 -8.83 -6.07 -3.31
C LEU A 81 -8.41 -5.52 -4.68
N MET A 82 -7.81 -6.36 -5.53
CA MET A 82 -7.27 -5.93 -6.83
C MET A 82 -8.31 -5.85 -7.94
N ASP A 83 -9.56 -6.25 -7.68
CA ASP A 83 -10.67 -6.17 -8.64
C ASP A 83 -11.17 -4.73 -8.85
N ASP A 84 -10.91 -3.81 -7.90
CA ASP A 84 -11.31 -2.41 -7.99
C ASP A 84 -10.23 -1.46 -7.42
N SER A 85 -10.44 -0.16 -7.63
CA SER A 85 -9.59 0.90 -7.10
C SER A 85 -9.79 1.06 -5.59
N PHE A 86 -8.69 1.25 -4.88
CA PHE A 86 -8.65 1.50 -3.44
C PHE A 86 -7.70 2.66 -3.10
N TRP A 87 -7.79 3.14 -1.86
CA TRP A 87 -6.90 4.15 -1.26
C TRP A 87 -6.36 3.70 0.09
#